data_AF-A0A9D5GE05-F1
#
_entry.id   AF-A0A9D5GE05-F1
#
_cell.length_a   1.000
_cell.length_b   1.000
_cell.length_c   1.000
_cell.angle_alpha   90.00
_cell.angle_beta   90.00
_cell.angle_gamma   90.00
#
_symmetry.space_group_name_H-M   'P 1'
#
loop_
_entity.id
_entity.type
_entity.pdbx_description
1 polymer ?
#
loop_
_entity_poly.entity_id
_entity_poly.type
_entity_poly.pdbx_seq_one_letter_code
_entity_poly.pdbx_strand_id
1 'polypeptide(L)' 'MSAPLEDSLLLLPYTRALEMIDGRDVSVTVVMPPYPCIGVGRLHVVRVSEGDAGVELALSYDSYERLP' A
#
# COMPACT_ATOMS: atom_id res chain seq x y z
N MET A 1 15.93 24.40 12.75
CA MET A 1 16.22 23.02 12.31
C MET A 1 14.89 22.35 12.03
N SER A 2 14.47 22.33 10.78
CA SER A 2 13.20 21.73 10.36
C SER A 2 13.45 20.23 10.15
N ALA A 3 12.72 19.37 10.86
CA ALA A 3 12.70 17.94 10.58
C ALA A 3 12.13 17.72 9.16
N PRO A 4 12.62 16.73 8.40
CA PRO A 4 12.14 16.50 7.05
C PRO A 4 10.67 16.06 7.10
N LEU A 5 9.82 16.81 6.40
CA LEU A 5 8.38 16.56 6.21
C LEU A 5 8.10 15.31 5.35
N GLU A 6 9.14 14.57 4.94
CA GLU A 6 9.06 13.52 3.92
C GLU A 6 8.51 12.17 4.44
N ASP A 7 8.52 11.94 5.77
CA ASP A 7 8.02 10.68 6.37
C ASP A 7 6.53 10.69 6.74
N SER A 8 5.81 11.76 6.41
CA SER A 8 4.36 11.83 6.60
C SER A 8 3.62 11.59 5.29
N LEU A 9 3.97 10.51 4.59
CA LEU A 9 3.01 9.80 3.76
C LEU A 9 1.91 9.32 4.69
N LEU A 10 0.87 10.14 4.85
CA LEU A 10 -0.21 10.01 5.82
C LEU A 10 -0.81 8.59 5.75
N LEU A 11 -0.33 7.69 6.63
CA LEU A 11 -0.99 6.42 6.88
C LEU A 11 -2.41 6.75 7.31
N LEU A 12 -3.38 6.33 6.52
CA LEU A 12 -4.78 6.48 6.89
C LEU A 12 -4.95 5.74 8.23
N PRO A 13 -5.54 6.37 9.27
CA PRO A 13 -5.73 5.70 10.55
C PRO A 13 -6.46 4.36 10.35
N TYR A 14 -5.94 3.30 10.96
CA TYR A 14 -6.40 1.92 10.75
C TYR A 14 -7.92 1.77 10.84
N THR A 15 -8.55 2.41 11.82
CA THR A 15 -10.01 2.40 12.00
C THR A 15 -10.76 2.98 10.80
N ARG A 16 -10.27 4.09 10.24
CA ARG A 16 -10.88 4.72 9.06
C ARG A 16 -10.69 3.86 7.82
N ALA A 17 -9.56 3.15 7.72
CA ALA A 17 -9.30 2.24 6.62
C ALA A 17 -10.27 1.05 6.67
N LEU A 18 -10.51 0.50 7.86
CA LEU A 18 -11.51 -0.55 8.06
C LEU A 18 -12.92 -0.09 7.68
N GLU A 19 -13.35 1.09 8.14
CA GLU A 19 -14.66 1.65 7.78
C GLU A 19 -14.83 1.83 6.27
N MET A 20 -13.77 2.23 5.56
CA MET A 20 -13.80 2.41 4.11
C MET A 20 -13.90 1.09 3.34
N ILE A 21 -13.49 -0.02 3.94
CA ILE A 21 -13.34 -1.33 3.29
C ILE A 21 -14.49 -2.28 3.68
N ASP A 22 -15.03 -2.14 4.90
CA ASP A 22 -16.01 -3.07 5.45
C ASP A 22 -17.26 -3.18 4.57
N GLY A 23 -17.64 -4.43 4.25
CA GLY A 23 -18.80 -4.73 3.41
C GLY A 23 -18.70 -4.30 1.94
N ARG A 24 -17.54 -3.84 1.44
CA ARG A 24 -17.34 -3.46 0.04
C ARG A 24 -16.48 -4.48 -0.70
N ASP A 25 -16.67 -4.55 -2.01
CA ASP A 25 -15.77 -5.29 -2.88
C ASP A 25 -14.42 -4.58 -2.97
N VAL A 26 -13.34 -5.35 -2.77
CA VAL A 26 -11.97 -4.86 -2.72
C VAL A 26 -11.16 -5.53 -3.82
N SER A 27 -10.61 -4.72 -4.72
CA SER A 27 -9.63 -5.18 -5.69
C SER A 27 -8.22 -4.83 -5.22
N VAL A 28 -7.29 -5.77 -5.38
CA VAL A 28 -5.92 -5.61 -4.91
C VAL A 28 -4.97 -5.76 -6.08
N THR A 29 -4.13 -4.75 -6.30
CA THR A 29 -3.04 -4.78 -7.26
C THR A 29 -1.72 -4.70 -6.50
N VAL A 30 -0.90 -5.75 -6.62
CA VAL A 30 0.46 -5.74 -6.07
C VAL A 30 1.40 -5.15 -7.11
N VAL A 31 1.97 -3.98 -6.81
CA VAL A 31 2.94 -3.31 -7.65
C VAL A 31 4.29 -4.01 -7.46
N MET A 32 4.71 -4.74 -8.48
CA MET A 32 5.99 -5.43 -8.47
C MET A 32 7.12 -4.47 -8.85
N PRO A 33 8.30 -4.56 -8.20
CA PRO A 33 9.48 -3.84 -8.64
C PRO A 33 9.84 -4.19 -10.09
N PRO A 34 10.38 -3.24 -10.90
CA PRO A 34 10.74 -3.48 -12.29
C PRO A 34 12.05 -4.30 -12.44
N TYR A 35 12.45 -5.02 -11.41
CA TYR A 35 13.68 -5.82 -11.37
C TYR A 35 13.45 -7.10 -10.54
N PRO A 36 14.24 -8.15 -10.77
CA PRO A 36 14.16 -9.38 -9.98
C PRO A 36 14.41 -9.11 -8.50
N CYS A 37 13.51 -9.61 -7.66
CA CYS A 37 13.61 -9.52 -6.21
C CYS A 37 13.17 -10.85 -5.58
N ILE A 38 13.70 -11.13 -4.39
CA ILE A 38 13.32 -12.27 -3.56
C ILE A 38 13.09 -11.80 -2.13
N GLY A 39 12.17 -12.46 -1.43
CA GLY A 39 11.93 -12.20 -0.02
C GLY A 39 10.50 -12.48 0.37
N VAL A 40 10.27 -12.47 1.69
CA VAL A 40 8.95 -12.46 2.29
C VAL A 40 8.85 -11.15 3.05
N GLY A 41 8.02 -10.23 2.57
CA GLY A 41 7.83 -8.90 3.14
C GLY A 41 6.39 -8.68 3.57
N ARG A 42 6.16 -7.58 4.28
CA ARG A 42 4.80 -7.09 4.53
C ARG A 42 4.33 -6.34 3.29
N LEU A 43 3.05 -6.53 2.95
CA LEU A 43 2.40 -5.72 1.94
C LEU A 43 1.88 -4.45 2.60
N HIS A 44 2.30 -3.31 2.08
CA HIS A 44 1.84 -1.99 2.50
C HIS A 44 0.96 -1.38 1.42
N VAL A 45 -0.20 -0.87 1.83
CA VAL A 45 -1.07 -0.09 0.95
C VAL A 45 -0.36 1.24 0.65
N VAL A 46 -0.03 1.47 -0.62
CA VAL A 46 0.64 2.70 -1.08
C VAL A 46 -0.34 3.66 -1.75
N ARG A 47 -1.49 3.17 -2.21
CA ARG A 47 -2.56 3.98 -2.76
C ARG A 47 -3.91 3.32 -2.54
N VAL A 48 -4.91 4.15 -2.27
CA VAL A 48 -6.33 3.77 -2.24
C VAL A 48 -7.05 4.61 -3.29
N SER A 49 -7.84 3.97 -4.13
CA SER A 49 -8.80 4.63 -5.03
C SER A 49 -10.19 4.09 -4.75
N GLU A 50 -11.19 4.98 -4.80
CA GLU A 50 -12.59 4.61 -4.70
C GLU A 50 -13.25 4.84 -6.05
N GLY A 51 -14.03 3.86 -6.51
CA GLY A 51 -14.83 3.95 -7.71
C GLY A 51 -16.18 3.26 -7.56
N ASP A 52 -16.98 3.30 -8.62
CA ASP A 52 -18.34 2.71 -8.62
C ASP A 52 -18.33 1.19 -8.38
N ALA A 53 -17.23 0.52 -8.73
CA ALA A 53 -17.06 -0.92 -8.58
C ALA A 53 -16.51 -1.36 -7.21
N GLY A 54 -16.17 -0.42 -6.31
CA GLY A 54 -15.62 -0.73 -4.99
C GLY A 54 -14.34 0.02 -4.67
N VAL A 55 -13.52 -0.58 -3.80
CA VAL A 55 -12.25 -0.02 -3.35
C VAL A 55 -11.11 -0.70 -4.07
N GLU A 56 -10.23 0.09 -4.69
CA GLU A 56 -9.01 -0.39 -5.31
C GLU A 56 -7.81 -0.08 -4.41
N LEU A 57 -7.04 -1.11 -4.08
CA LEU A 57 -5.83 -1.00 -3.26
C LEU A 57 -4.60 -1.34 -4.11
N ALA A 58 -3.66 -0.40 -4.19
CA ALA A 58 -2.32 -0.68 -4.68
C ALA A 58 -1.42 -1.02 -3.49
N LEU A 59 -0.76 -2.18 -3.55
CA LEU A 59 0.13 -2.67 -2.52
C LEU A 59 1.56 -2.71 -3.02
N SER A 60 2.53 -2.43 -2.15
CA SER A 60 3.95 -2.69 -2.38
C SER A 60 4.47 -3.62 -1.30
N TYR A 61 5.38 -4.51 -1.66
CA TYR A 61 6.19 -5.21 -0.66
C TYR A 61 7.15 -4.22 0.00
N ASP A 62 7.32 -4.35 1.31
CA ASP A 62 8.48 -3.85 2.03
C ASP A 62 9.56 -4.95 2.13
N SER A 63 10.77 -4.56 2.55
CA SER A 63 11.81 -5.50 3.03
C SER A 63 12.24 -6.62 2.06
N TYR A 64 12.07 -6.45 0.74
CA TYR A 64 12.55 -7.41 -0.26
C TYR A 64 14.03 -7.17 -0.61
N GLU A 65 14.73 -8.24 -1.00
CA GLU A 65 16.10 -8.16 -1.49
C GLU A 65 16.12 -8.15 -3.01
N ARG A 66 16.85 -7.19 -3.60
CA ARG A 66 17.07 -7.16 -5.04
C ARG A 66 18.07 -8.25 -5.42
N LEU A 67 17.72 -9.06 -6.42
CA LEU A 67 18.64 -10.05 -6.97
C LEU A 67 19.62 -9.38 -7.95
N PRO A 68 20.88 -9.84 -8.00
CA PRO A 68 21.90 -9.31 -8.90
C PRO A 68 21.57 -9.53 -10.39
#